data_AF-A0A4R3JPK7-F1
#
_entry.id   AF-A0A4R3JPK7-F1
#
_cell.length_a   1.000
_cell.length_b   1.000
_cell.length_c   1.000
_cell.angle_alpha   90.00
_cell.angle_beta   90.00
_cell.angle_gamma   90.00
#
_symmetry.space_group_name_H-M   'P 1'
#
loop_
_entity.id
_entity.type
_entity.pdbx_description
1 polymer ?
#
loop_
_entity_poly.entity_id
_entity_poly.type
_entity_poly.pdbx_seq_one_letter_code
_entity_poly.pdbx_strand_id
1 'polypeptide(L)'
;MKPRYQLAALALMLGTIGPPAAADIEEARDLMEASRFEQARAALWPAARSGNADAEELIGVMYALGLGVEQDHVRAFEWYLRSALKGHPGAQSGIGWYYEVGLGMPAPDLTRAYMWYVLSAIGGDPDAAISQEEVIKKMTPDEIEHANTLIEDYRVWMYPFR
;
A
#
# COMPACT_ATOMS: atom_id res chain seq x y z
N MET A 1 -30.90 -62.29 12.56
CA MET A 1 -30.00 -61.38 13.29
C MET A 1 -29.30 -60.47 12.29
N LYS A 2 -29.54 -59.16 12.32
CA LYS A 2 -28.86 -58.15 11.49
C LYS A 2 -27.70 -57.55 12.29
N PRO A 3 -26.49 -57.36 11.75
CA PRO A 3 -25.51 -56.51 12.40
C PRO A 3 -25.80 -55.03 12.10
N ARG A 4 -25.59 -54.22 13.13
CA ARG A 4 -25.93 -52.80 13.26
C ARG A 4 -24.88 -51.93 12.56
N TYR A 5 -25.35 -50.93 11.82
CA TYR A 5 -24.55 -49.84 11.28
C TYR A 5 -23.93 -49.01 12.42
N GLN A 6 -22.60 -48.84 12.41
CA GLN A 6 -21.95 -47.78 13.17
C GLN A 6 -21.73 -46.60 12.22
N LEU A 7 -22.55 -45.57 12.38
CA LEU A 7 -22.34 -44.26 11.76
C LEU A 7 -21.24 -43.55 12.54
N ALA A 8 -20.03 -43.49 11.97
CA ALA A 8 -19.02 -42.56 12.43
C ALA A 8 -19.36 -41.18 11.85
N ALA A 9 -19.77 -40.25 12.72
CA ALA A 9 -19.98 -38.86 12.35
C ALA A 9 -18.62 -38.20 12.11
N LEU A 10 -18.32 -37.87 10.86
CA LEU A 10 -17.17 -37.06 10.49
C LEU A 10 -17.53 -35.59 10.75
N ALA A 11 -17.03 -35.03 11.85
CA ALA A 11 -17.13 -33.60 12.11
C ALA A 11 -16.15 -32.86 11.19
N LEU A 12 -16.67 -32.22 10.14
CA LEU A 12 -15.91 -31.30 9.30
C LEU A 12 -15.68 -30.00 10.10
N MET A 13 -14.51 -29.86 10.72
CA MET A 13 -14.03 -28.56 11.20
C MET A 13 -13.72 -27.71 9.96
N LEU A 14 -14.67 -26.86 9.56
CA LEU A 14 -14.44 -25.79 8.61
C LEU A 14 -13.59 -24.71 9.29
N GLY A 15 -12.28 -24.94 9.33
CA GLY A 15 -11.32 -23.86 9.52
C GLY A 15 -11.34 -23.00 8.27
N THR A 16 -11.65 -21.72 8.40
CA THR A 16 -11.47 -20.76 7.31
C THR A 16 -9.97 -20.57 7.11
N ILE A 17 -9.35 -21.44 6.31
CA ILE A 17 -7.99 -21.24 5.82
C ILE A 17 -8.11 -20.13 4.77
N GLY A 18 -7.75 -18.90 5.16
CA GLY A 18 -7.56 -17.81 4.21
C GLY A 18 -6.53 -18.21 3.14
N PRO A 19 -6.54 -17.58 1.95
CA PRO A 19 -5.53 -17.87 0.95
C PRO A 19 -4.13 -17.69 1.54
N PRO A 20 -3.18 -18.60 1.28
CA PRO A 20 -1.86 -18.61 1.93
C PRO A 20 -1.15 -17.25 1.81
N ALA A 21 -1.29 -16.59 0.65
CA ALA A 21 -0.72 -15.26 0.42
C ALA A 21 -1.22 -14.17 1.38
N ALA A 22 -2.44 -14.25 1.93
CA ALA A 22 -2.94 -13.29 2.91
C ALA A 22 -2.43 -13.59 4.32
N ALA A 23 -2.25 -14.87 4.67
CA ALA A 23 -1.64 -15.27 5.93
C ALA A 23 -0.16 -14.83 6.00
N ASP A 24 0.54 -14.87 4.86
CA ASP A 24 1.94 -14.47 4.76
C ASP A 24 2.17 -12.95 4.99
N ILE A 25 1.19 -12.09 4.67
CA ILE A 25 1.30 -10.63 4.89
C ILE A 25 1.06 -10.25 6.35
N GLU A 26 0.06 -10.84 7.00
CA GLU A 26 -0.19 -10.60 8.43
C GLU A 26 0.98 -11.10 9.27
N GLU A 27 1.52 -12.29 8.96
CA GLU A 27 2.75 -12.78 9.60
C GLU A 27 3.92 -11.79 9.40
N ALA A 28 4.08 -11.24 8.18
CA ALA A 28 5.11 -10.25 7.93
C ALA A 28 4.92 -8.97 8.76
N ARG A 29 3.69 -8.50 8.95
CA ARG A 29 3.38 -7.34 9.80
C ARG A 29 3.74 -7.62 11.26
N ASP A 30 3.35 -8.77 11.80
CA ASP A 30 3.71 -9.21 13.15
C ASP A 30 5.25 -9.27 13.32
N LEU A 31 5.95 -9.77 12.31
CA LEU A 31 7.41 -9.79 12.29
C LEU A 31 8.02 -8.38 12.26
N MET A 32 7.44 -7.44 11.51
CA MET A 32 7.87 -6.04 11.51
C MET A 32 7.65 -5.37 12.87
N GLU A 33 6.49 -5.59 13.51
CA GLU A 33 6.20 -5.10 14.86
C GLU A 33 7.18 -5.67 15.89
N ALA A 34 7.52 -6.95 15.76
CA ALA A 34 8.54 -7.61 16.58
C ALA A 34 9.99 -7.23 16.20
N SER A 35 10.19 -6.27 15.29
CA SER A 35 11.50 -5.83 14.77
C SER A 35 12.33 -6.96 14.13
N ARG A 36 11.69 -8.02 13.67
CA ARG A 36 12.29 -9.16 12.95
C ARG A 36 12.32 -8.87 11.44
N PHE A 37 12.97 -7.77 11.07
CA PHE A 37 12.87 -7.22 9.72
C PHE A 37 13.38 -8.15 8.61
N GLU A 38 14.47 -8.90 8.84
CA GLU A 38 14.94 -9.87 7.84
C GLU A 38 13.91 -10.97 7.54
N GLN A 39 13.21 -11.45 8.58
CA GLN A 39 12.17 -12.47 8.44
C GLN A 39 10.93 -11.89 7.77
N ALA A 40 10.51 -10.68 8.19
CA ALA A 40 9.42 -9.96 7.55
C ALA A 40 9.68 -9.75 6.05
N ARG A 41 10.88 -9.29 5.68
CA ARG A 41 11.26 -9.12 4.27
C ARG A 41 11.19 -10.43 3.50
N ALA A 42 11.69 -11.52 4.08
CA ALA A 42 11.66 -12.83 3.47
C ALA A 42 10.22 -13.33 3.23
N ALA A 43 9.31 -13.07 4.17
CA ALA A 43 7.88 -13.38 4.04
C ALA A 43 7.19 -12.50 2.98
N LEU A 44 7.50 -11.20 2.92
CA LEU A 44 6.92 -10.26 1.94
C LEU A 44 7.39 -10.51 0.51
N TRP A 45 8.64 -10.95 0.33
CA TRP A 45 9.31 -10.93 -0.97
C TRP A 45 8.58 -11.70 -2.08
N PRO A 46 8.08 -12.94 -1.87
CA PRO A 46 7.34 -13.66 -2.91
C PRO A 46 6.06 -12.92 -3.36
N ALA A 47 5.31 -12.37 -2.41
CA ALA A 47 4.07 -11.63 -2.69
C ALA A 47 4.35 -10.31 -3.41
N ALA A 48 5.33 -9.52 -2.94
CA ALA A 48 5.74 -8.28 -3.58
C ALA A 48 6.25 -8.51 -5.02
N ARG A 49 7.01 -9.59 -5.24
CA ARG A 49 7.48 -10.00 -6.58
C ARG A 49 6.36 -10.47 -7.51
N SER A 50 5.22 -10.86 -6.94
CA SER A 50 4.02 -11.28 -7.68
C SER A 50 3.02 -10.14 -7.88
N GLY A 51 3.37 -8.92 -7.45
CA GLY A 51 2.56 -7.72 -7.62
C GLY A 51 1.45 -7.54 -6.59
N ASN A 52 1.52 -8.20 -5.43
CA ASN A 52 0.62 -7.89 -4.33
C ASN A 52 0.93 -6.48 -3.79
N ALA A 53 -0.07 -5.61 -3.80
CA ALA A 53 0.11 -4.19 -3.49
C ALA A 53 0.45 -3.94 -2.02
N ASP A 54 -0.13 -4.69 -1.08
CA ASP A 54 0.18 -4.57 0.35
C ASP A 54 1.63 -4.96 0.62
N ALA A 55 2.11 -6.03 -0.02
CA ALA A 55 3.49 -6.48 0.12
C ALA A 55 4.48 -5.48 -0.49
N GLU A 56 4.16 -4.92 -1.66
CA GLU A 56 4.97 -3.88 -2.29
C GLU A 56 5.05 -2.61 -1.44
N GLU A 57 3.95 -2.21 -0.81
CA GLU A 57 3.90 -1.06 0.11
C GLU A 57 4.83 -1.30 1.30
N LEU A 58 4.72 -2.46 1.94
CA LEU A 58 5.56 -2.81 3.09
C LEU A 58 7.05 -2.89 2.73
N ILE A 59 7.41 -3.42 1.55
CA ILE A 59 8.80 -3.36 1.07
C ILE A 59 9.25 -1.91 0.87
N GLY A 60 8.37 -1.03 0.39
CA GLY A 60 8.59 0.42 0.32
C GLY A 60 8.91 1.02 1.69
N VAL A 61 8.12 0.71 2.71
CA VAL A 61 8.35 1.12 4.11
C VAL A 61 9.72 0.68 4.61
N MET A 62 10.10 -0.57 4.34
CA MET A 62 11.39 -1.10 4.78
C MET A 62 12.57 -0.32 4.20
N TYR A 63 12.53 0.02 2.91
CA TYR A 63 13.57 0.88 2.30
C TYR A 63 13.51 2.32 2.79
N ALA A 64 12.31 2.89 2.99
CA ALA A 64 12.15 4.26 3.44
C ALA A 64 12.74 4.48 4.84
N LEU A 65 12.63 3.48 5.71
CA LEU A 65 13.04 3.55 7.12
C LEU A 65 14.31 2.76 7.44
N GLY A 66 14.90 2.04 6.47
CA GLY A 66 16.08 1.20 6.68
C GLY A 66 15.82 -0.01 7.59
N LEU A 67 14.63 -0.60 7.50
CA LEU A 67 14.22 -1.74 8.36
C LEU A 67 14.71 -3.05 7.74
N GLY A 68 15.79 -3.62 8.29
CA GLY A 68 16.39 -4.85 7.76
C GLY A 68 16.95 -4.70 6.33
N VAL A 69 17.17 -3.45 5.89
CA VAL A 69 17.87 -3.09 4.66
C VAL A 69 18.53 -1.73 4.84
N GLU A 70 19.52 -1.43 4.01
CA GLU A 70 20.03 -0.06 3.89
C GLU A 70 18.90 0.88 3.44
N GLN A 71 18.79 2.04 4.12
CA GLN A 71 17.81 3.05 3.77
C GLN A 71 18.08 3.57 2.36
N ASP A 72 17.06 3.55 1.52
CA ASP A 72 17.16 3.97 0.13
C ASP A 72 15.84 4.58 -0.33
N HIS A 73 15.79 5.90 -0.37
CA HIS A 73 14.61 6.68 -0.73
C HIS A 73 14.19 6.51 -2.19
N VAL A 74 15.14 6.24 -3.09
CA VAL A 74 14.83 6.01 -4.50
C VAL A 74 14.16 4.65 -4.66
N ARG A 75 14.71 3.60 -4.05
CA ARG A 75 14.07 2.28 -4.04
C ARG A 75 12.72 2.29 -3.32
N ALA A 76 12.61 3.00 -2.20
CA ALA A 76 11.34 3.16 -1.50
C ALA A 76 10.27 3.77 -2.40
N PHE A 77 10.59 4.88 -3.08
CA PHE A 77 9.70 5.53 -4.04
C PHE A 77 9.27 4.57 -5.16
N GLU A 78 10.19 3.80 -5.73
CA GLU A 78 9.85 2.82 -6.78
C GLU A 78 8.85 1.75 -6.28
N TRP A 79 9.03 1.22 -5.07
CA TRP A 79 8.12 0.22 -4.50
C TRP A 79 6.76 0.81 -4.16
N TYR A 80 6.74 1.99 -3.55
CA TYR A 80 5.49 2.70 -3.32
C TYR A 80 4.76 3.00 -4.63
N LEU A 81 5.46 3.41 -5.69
CA LEU A 81 4.81 3.73 -6.96
C LEU A 81 4.16 2.50 -7.57
N ARG A 82 4.80 1.33 -7.50
CA ARG A 82 4.22 0.06 -7.98
C ARG A 82 2.93 -0.30 -7.24
N SER A 83 2.90 -0.09 -5.93
CA SER A 83 1.73 -0.35 -5.09
C SER A 83 0.63 0.69 -5.31
N ALA A 84 0.99 1.97 -5.37
CA ALA A 84 0.11 3.10 -5.58
C ALA A 84 -0.63 3.02 -6.92
N LEU A 85 0.06 2.56 -7.98
CA LEU A 85 -0.54 2.30 -9.29
C LEU A 85 -1.56 1.15 -9.28
N LYS A 86 -1.59 0.32 -8.24
CA LYS A 86 -2.64 -0.70 -8.05
C LYS A 86 -3.79 -0.22 -7.16
N GLY A 87 -3.80 1.07 -6.81
CA GLY A 87 -4.84 1.68 -6.00
C GLY A 87 -4.68 1.50 -4.49
N HIS A 88 -3.51 1.07 -4.01
CA HIS A 88 -3.25 0.93 -2.57
C HIS A 88 -3.15 2.32 -1.91
N PRO A 89 -4.07 2.68 -0.98
CA PRO A 89 -4.16 4.04 -0.44
C PRO A 89 -2.90 4.46 0.33
N GLY A 90 -2.40 3.63 1.25
CA GLY A 90 -1.19 3.97 2.03
C GLY A 90 0.04 4.27 1.16
N ALA A 91 0.28 3.49 0.11
CA ALA A 91 1.34 3.75 -0.86
C ALA A 91 1.12 5.04 -1.67
N GLN A 92 -0.12 5.37 -2.02
CA GLN A 92 -0.44 6.66 -2.66
C GLN A 92 -0.13 7.84 -1.73
N SER A 93 -0.48 7.75 -0.45
CA SER A 93 -0.06 8.73 0.57
C SER A 93 1.47 8.82 0.69
N GLY A 94 2.15 7.67 0.68
CA GLY A 94 3.62 7.62 0.66
C GLY A 94 4.20 8.40 -0.52
N ILE A 95 3.72 8.15 -1.74
CA ILE A 95 4.14 8.88 -2.94
C ILE A 95 3.80 10.38 -2.85
N GLY A 96 2.61 10.72 -2.35
CA GLY A 96 2.21 12.11 -2.09
C GLY A 96 3.22 12.83 -1.21
N TRP A 97 3.65 12.18 -0.12
CA TRP A 97 4.66 12.72 0.79
C TRP A 97 6.02 12.91 0.12
N TYR A 98 6.50 11.92 -0.64
CA TYR A 98 7.78 12.04 -1.37
C TYR A 98 7.80 13.25 -2.32
N TYR A 99 6.70 13.50 -3.04
CA TYR A 99 6.56 14.70 -3.87
C TYR A 99 6.45 15.99 -3.05
N GLU A 100 5.73 15.96 -1.93
CA GLU A 100 5.59 17.14 -1.05
C GLU A 100 6.92 17.60 -0.48
N VAL A 101 7.77 16.66 -0.02
CA VAL A 101 9.07 16.99 0.57
C VAL A 101 10.20 17.06 -0.48
N GLY A 102 9.98 16.54 -1.68
CA GLY A 102 10.99 16.47 -2.75
C GLY A 102 12.13 15.49 -2.46
N LEU A 103 11.92 14.48 -1.63
CA LEU A 103 12.97 13.57 -1.18
C LEU A 103 13.39 12.61 -2.30
N GLY A 104 14.68 12.60 -2.65
CA GLY A 104 15.18 11.83 -3.80
C GLY A 104 14.77 12.42 -5.16
N MET A 105 14.23 13.64 -5.19
CA MET A 105 13.82 14.38 -6.39
C MET A 105 14.63 15.67 -6.53
N PRO A 106 14.69 16.30 -7.72
CA PRO A 106 15.37 17.59 -7.90
C PRO A 106 14.75 18.73 -7.09
N ALA A 107 13.45 18.69 -6.86
CA ALA A 107 12.68 19.65 -6.07
C ALA A 107 11.32 19.04 -5.65
N PRO A 108 10.63 19.62 -4.65
CA PRO A 108 9.22 19.33 -4.37
C PRO A 108 8.30 19.58 -5.57
N ASP A 109 7.20 18.83 -5.63
CA ASP A 109 6.16 18.92 -6.66
C ASP A 109 4.78 18.85 -5.99
N LEU A 110 4.24 20.02 -5.63
CA LEU A 110 2.98 20.09 -4.89
C LEU A 110 1.77 19.67 -5.73
N THR A 111 1.82 19.85 -7.06
CA THR A 111 0.79 19.36 -7.99
C THR A 111 0.67 17.84 -7.90
N ARG A 112 1.79 17.11 -8.00
CA ARG A 112 1.77 15.64 -7.88
C ARG A 112 1.48 15.19 -6.45
N ALA A 113 1.99 15.89 -5.44
CA ALA A 113 1.69 15.58 -4.05
C ALA A 113 0.17 15.61 -3.77
N TYR A 114 -0.49 16.73 -4.15
CA TYR A 114 -1.92 16.90 -4.00
C TYR A 114 -2.70 15.82 -4.76
N MET A 115 -2.34 15.57 -6.02
CA MET A 115 -2.96 14.51 -6.83
C MET A 115 -2.93 13.15 -6.13
N TRP A 116 -1.77 12.73 -5.62
CA TRP A 116 -1.63 11.43 -4.96
C TRP A 116 -2.37 11.36 -3.62
N TYR A 117 -2.39 12.42 -2.83
CA TYR A 117 -3.20 12.45 -1.60
C TYR A 117 -4.71 12.39 -1.90
N VAL A 118 -5.18 13.07 -2.95
CA VAL A 118 -6.59 12.97 -3.37
C VAL A 118 -6.95 11.56 -3.81
N LEU A 119 -6.10 10.92 -4.62
CA LEU A 119 -6.30 9.53 -5.04
C LEU A 119 -6.31 8.58 -3.84
N SER A 120 -5.42 8.81 -2.86
CA SER A 120 -5.37 8.04 -1.61
C SER A 120 -6.64 8.18 -0.78
N ALA A 121 -7.15 9.41 -0.63
CA ALA A 121 -8.42 9.66 0.06
C ALA A 121 -9.60 8.98 -0.64
N ILE A 122 -9.66 9.01 -1.98
CA ILE A 122 -10.65 8.24 -2.77
C ILE A 122 -10.47 6.73 -2.55
N GLY A 123 -9.23 6.26 -2.43
CA GLY A 123 -8.84 4.89 -2.11
C GLY A 123 -9.29 4.43 -0.72
N GLY A 124 -9.48 5.36 0.21
CA GLY A 124 -10.00 5.12 1.55
C GLY A 124 -8.98 5.33 2.68
N ASP A 125 -7.87 6.02 2.42
CA ASP A 125 -6.97 6.48 3.47
C ASP A 125 -7.57 7.75 4.15
N PRO A 126 -7.97 7.68 5.43
CA PRO A 126 -8.52 8.83 6.13
C PRO A 126 -7.49 9.93 6.39
N ASP A 127 -6.20 9.59 6.54
CA ASP A 127 -5.13 10.54 6.86
C ASP A 127 -4.73 11.35 5.61
N ALA A 128 -4.97 10.78 4.43
CA ALA A 128 -4.76 11.47 3.16
C ALA A 128 -5.66 12.70 2.98
N ALA A 129 -6.86 12.69 3.57
CA ALA A 129 -7.79 13.84 3.53
C ALA A 129 -7.19 15.07 4.23
N ILE A 130 -6.50 14.86 5.35
CA ILE A 130 -5.78 15.93 6.06
C ILE A 130 -4.59 16.41 5.22
N SER A 131 -3.85 15.46 4.64
CA SER A 131 -2.64 15.77 3.86
C SER A 131 -2.96 16.62 2.62
N GLN A 132 -4.01 16.28 1.86
CA GLN A 132 -4.42 17.09 0.70
C GLN A 132 -4.90 18.49 1.12
N GLU A 133 -5.57 18.64 2.28
CA GLU A 133 -6.01 19.93 2.81
C GLU A 133 -4.84 20.82 3.22
N GLU A 134 -3.75 20.26 3.73
CA GLU A 134 -2.55 21.02 4.07
C GLU A 134 -1.73 21.41 2.82
N VAL A 135 -1.64 20.51 1.83
CA VAL A 135 -0.90 20.80 0.59
C VAL A 135 -1.60 21.89 -0.23
N ILE A 136 -2.93 21.82 -0.39
CA ILE A 136 -3.65 22.76 -1.27
C ILE A 136 -3.49 24.23 -0.82
N LYS A 137 -3.28 24.48 0.48
CA LYS A 137 -3.03 25.83 1.04
C LYS A 137 -1.72 26.46 0.54
N LYS A 138 -0.78 25.63 0.10
CA LYS A 138 0.55 26.03 -0.38
C LYS A 138 0.59 26.22 -1.91
N MET A 139 -0.48 25.85 -2.61
CA MET A 139 -0.54 25.82 -4.07
C MET A 139 -1.15 27.09 -4.66
N THR A 140 -0.71 27.41 -5.87
CA THR A 140 -1.32 28.43 -6.73
C THR A 140 -2.60 27.90 -7.42
N PRO A 141 -3.49 28.78 -7.90
CA PRO A 141 -4.66 28.36 -8.67
C PRO A 141 -4.31 27.48 -9.88
N ASP A 142 -3.26 27.82 -10.62
CA ASP A 142 -2.81 27.07 -11.80
C ASP A 142 -2.32 25.66 -11.45
N GLU A 143 -1.59 25.52 -10.33
CA GLU A 143 -1.15 24.21 -9.83
C GLU A 143 -2.34 23.34 -9.39
N ILE A 144 -3.36 23.94 -8.79
CA ILE A 144 -4.59 23.25 -8.38
C ILE A 144 -5.37 22.79 -9.61
N GLU A 145 -5.53 23.66 -10.62
CA GLU A 145 -6.19 23.32 -11.88
C GLU A 145 -5.49 22.15 -12.59
N HIS A 146 -4.16 22.23 -12.69
CA HIS A 146 -3.36 21.16 -13.29
C HIS A 146 -3.48 19.85 -12.48
N ALA A 147 -3.43 19.92 -11.15
CA ALA A 147 -3.59 18.72 -10.32
C ALA A 147 -4.98 18.10 -10.51
N ASN A 148 -6.05 18.90 -10.60
CA ASN A 148 -7.40 18.40 -10.85
C ASN A 148 -7.51 17.68 -12.20
N THR A 149 -6.86 18.19 -13.25
CA THR A 149 -6.79 17.48 -14.55
C THR A 149 -6.14 16.11 -14.39
N LEU A 150 -5.01 16.03 -13.68
CA LEU A 150 -4.34 14.75 -13.43
C LEU A 150 -5.19 13.81 -12.56
N ILE A 151 -5.88 14.33 -11.55
CA ILE A 151 -6.76 13.53 -10.70
C ILE A 151 -7.87 12.90 -11.53
N GLU A 152 -8.51 13.67 -12.43
CA GLU A 152 -9.55 13.15 -13.32
C GLU A 152 -9.04 12.01 -14.22
N ASP A 153 -7.86 12.19 -14.81
CA ASP A 153 -7.23 11.19 -15.68
C ASP A 153 -6.92 9.89 -14.92
N TYR A 154 -6.28 9.99 -13.76
CA TYR A 154 -5.84 8.83 -12.99
C TYR A 154 -6.98 8.15 -12.22
N ARG A 155 -7.94 8.92 -11.70
CA ARG A 155 -9.08 8.38 -10.94
C ARG A 155 -9.88 7.39 -11.79
N VAL A 156 -10.16 7.72 -13.05
CA VAL A 156 -10.94 6.84 -13.95
C VAL A 156 -10.27 5.49 -14.12
N TRP A 157 -8.94 5.46 -14.19
CA TRP A 157 -8.18 4.23 -14.36
C TRP A 157 -8.02 3.45 -13.04
N MET A 158 -7.72 4.13 -11.93
CA MET A 158 -7.48 3.48 -10.63
C MET A 158 -8.77 3.07 -9.91
N TYR A 159 -9.84 3.85 -10.07
CA TYR A 159 -11.09 3.69 -9.34
C TYR A 159 -12.31 3.79 -10.29
N PRO A 160 -12.42 2.92 -11.31
CA PRO A 160 -13.47 3.02 -12.33
C PRO A 160 -14.91 2.87 -11.81
N PHE A 161 -15.08 2.41 -10.57
CA PHE A 161 -16.38 2.17 -9.93
C PHE A 161 -16.62 3.03 -8.68
N ARG A 162 -15.80 4.06 -8.43
CA ARG A 162 -15.97 5.00 -7.30
C ARG A 162 -16.19 6.43 -7.75
#